data_AF-A0A0Q4GU87-F1
#
_entry.id   AF-A0A0Q4GU87-F1
#
_cell.length_a   1.000
_cell.length_b   1.000
_cell.length_c   1.000
_cell.angle_alpha   90.00
_cell.angle_beta   90.00
_cell.angle_gamma   90.00
#
_symmetry.space_group_name_H-M   'P 1'
#
loop_
_entity.id
_entity.type
_entity.pdbx_description
1 polymer ?
#
loop_
_entity_poly.entity_id
_entity_poly.type
_entity_poly.pdbx_seq_one_letter_code
_entity_poly.pdbx_strand_id
1 'polypeptide(L)'
;MENGIINYFRMRFAMLQNQPLTGGIVAKNLRISDNGNGELSLYGDFTITLKVLDLTTNGAPNLNSLMTFTQQVISNKLRGGGYKSGVSIHKYNENQKAFNKNKIWSYSIRYNFNFMVNVIQINMLSQLKGNDFVLAVVDTIGHQFTDQYGQIQGSAGLTQGAGWPAAVSYNSWLRNKYFGAHEFFHTLDLNDIEDGNKKNRLMYHLSDNSGHVISDAEKGDMMQYIVGNINDMAKKEYSNINLNTVSRVRIFLNKSIYAIKYNKAKFR
;
A
#
# COMPACT_ATOMS: atom_id res chain seq x y z
N MET A 1 25.68 -0.06 -26.21
CA MET A 1 24.51 0.46 -26.95
C MET A 1 23.28 0.21 -26.08
N GLU A 2 23.25 0.89 -24.92
CA GLU A 2 22.64 0.32 -23.69
C GLU A 2 21.99 1.38 -22.76
N ASN A 3 21.61 2.57 -23.25
CA ASN A 3 21.23 3.67 -22.34
C ASN A 3 19.93 4.42 -22.66
N GLY A 4 19.21 4.09 -23.73
CA GLY A 4 17.97 4.79 -24.08
C GLY A 4 16.86 4.63 -23.04
N ILE A 5 16.62 3.40 -22.58
CA ILE A 5 15.60 3.10 -21.56
C ILE A 5 15.95 3.70 -20.19
N ILE A 6 17.23 3.62 -19.80
CA ILE A 6 17.75 4.20 -18.56
C ILE A 6 17.63 5.72 -18.57
N ASN A 7 18.00 6.37 -19.68
CA ASN A 7 17.86 7.82 -19.82
C ASN A 7 16.39 8.27 -19.78
N TYR A 8 15.49 7.50 -20.39
CA TYR A 8 14.05 7.77 -20.30
C TYR A 8 13.55 7.73 -18.85
N PHE A 9 13.87 6.66 -18.11
CA PHE A 9 13.44 6.55 -16.70
C PHE A 9 14.10 7.58 -15.81
N ARG A 10 15.38 7.92 -16.03
CA ARG A 10 16.05 9.02 -15.31
C ARG A 10 15.32 10.35 -15.51
N MET A 11 14.88 10.65 -16.73
CA MET A 11 14.11 11.87 -17.01
C MET A 11 12.76 11.86 -16.28
N ARG A 12 12.03 10.74 -16.30
CA ARG A 12 10.77 10.60 -15.55
C ARG A 12 10.98 10.70 -14.04
N PHE A 13 12.03 10.07 -13.51
CA PHE A 13 12.38 10.15 -12.10
C PHE A 13 12.76 11.56 -11.68
N ALA A 14 13.44 12.32 -12.53
CA ALA A 14 13.74 13.72 -12.28
C ALA A 14 12.45 14.55 -12.11
N MET A 15 11.41 14.28 -12.90
CA MET A 15 10.10 14.94 -12.77
C MET A 15 9.36 14.54 -11.49
N LEU A 16 9.66 13.36 -10.95
CA LEU A 16 9.02 12.80 -9.76
C LEU A 16 9.66 13.19 -8.44
N GLN A 17 10.80 13.86 -8.47
CA GLN A 17 11.50 14.26 -7.25
C GLN A 17 10.63 15.22 -6.45
N ASN A 18 10.33 14.87 -5.21
CA ASN A 18 9.50 15.64 -4.29
C ASN A 18 8.03 15.81 -4.72
N GLN A 19 7.55 15.05 -5.72
CA GLN A 19 6.13 15.04 -6.06
C GLN A 19 5.40 13.93 -5.30
N PRO A 20 4.16 14.15 -4.84
CA PRO A 20 3.31 13.09 -4.35
C PRO A 20 3.05 12.08 -5.47
N LEU A 21 3.51 10.84 -5.25
CA LEU A 21 3.33 9.75 -6.19
C LEU A 21 1.87 9.26 -6.21
N THR A 22 1.31 9.14 -5.02
CA THR A 22 -0.11 8.92 -4.74
C THR A 22 -0.46 9.73 -3.49
N GLY A 23 -1.75 9.85 -3.12
CA GLY A 23 -2.12 10.54 -1.91
C GLY A 23 -1.42 9.91 -0.70
N GLY A 24 -0.38 10.55 -0.17
CA GLY A 24 0.35 10.10 1.02
C GLY A 24 1.67 9.38 0.77
N ILE A 25 2.08 9.14 -0.49
CA ILE A 25 3.42 8.65 -0.82
C ILE A 25 4.20 9.75 -1.53
N VAL A 26 5.39 10.06 -1.05
CA VAL A 26 6.32 11.01 -1.67
C VAL A 26 7.63 10.30 -1.93
N ALA A 27 8.23 10.48 -3.11
CA ALA A 27 9.54 9.93 -3.42
C ALA A 27 10.60 11.00 -3.62
N LYS A 28 11.83 10.64 -3.29
CA LYS A 28 13.04 11.44 -3.47
C LYS A 28 14.21 10.54 -3.89
N ASN A 29 15.23 11.15 -4.46
CA ASN A 29 16.47 10.51 -4.88
C ASN A 29 16.26 9.27 -5.76
N LEU A 30 15.17 9.22 -6.54
CA LEU A 30 14.87 8.07 -7.40
C LEU A 30 15.97 7.86 -8.47
N ARG A 31 16.47 6.62 -8.60
CA ARG A 31 17.50 6.23 -9.57
C ARG A 31 17.18 4.86 -10.17
N ILE A 32 17.76 4.61 -11.34
CA ILE A 32 17.67 3.32 -12.04
C ILE A 32 19.04 2.94 -12.61
N SER A 33 19.36 1.65 -12.58
CA SER A 33 20.48 1.04 -13.28
C SER A 33 20.05 -0.23 -13.99
N ASP A 34 20.68 -0.54 -15.11
CA ASP A 34 20.58 -1.84 -15.79
C ASP A 34 21.88 -2.61 -15.51
N ASN A 35 21.78 -3.91 -15.26
CA ASN A 35 22.97 -4.77 -15.13
C ASN A 35 23.39 -5.43 -16.46
N GLY A 36 22.69 -5.14 -17.57
CA GLY A 36 22.97 -5.66 -18.91
C GLY A 36 22.45 -7.09 -19.15
N ASN A 37 21.91 -7.75 -18.12
CA ASN A 37 21.44 -9.14 -18.18
C ASN A 37 19.92 -9.25 -17.96
N GLY A 38 19.18 -8.19 -18.32
CA GLY A 38 17.73 -8.15 -18.20
C GLY A 38 17.22 -7.93 -16.76
N GLU A 39 18.08 -7.46 -15.84
CA GLU A 39 17.66 -6.99 -14.51
C GLU A 39 17.84 -5.47 -14.39
N LEU A 40 16.74 -4.79 -14.08
CA LEU A 40 16.73 -3.38 -13.71
C LEU A 40 16.76 -3.25 -12.19
N SER A 41 17.63 -2.39 -11.67
CA SER A 41 17.64 -2.02 -10.26
C SER A 41 17.14 -0.59 -10.06
N LEU A 42 16.20 -0.41 -9.15
CA LEU A 42 15.57 0.87 -8.82
C LEU A 42 15.94 1.26 -7.40
N TYR A 43 16.27 2.53 -7.19
CA TYR A 43 16.69 3.07 -5.90
C TYR A 43 15.93 4.35 -5.59
N GLY A 44 15.87 4.72 -4.31
CA GLY A 44 15.26 5.97 -3.89
C GLY A 44 14.75 5.93 -2.45
N ASP A 45 14.35 7.09 -1.97
CA ASP A 45 13.75 7.29 -0.67
C ASP A 45 12.26 7.54 -0.84
N PHE A 46 11.43 6.84 -0.06
CA PHE A 46 9.99 6.98 -0.04
C PHE A 46 9.54 7.38 1.35
N THR A 47 8.66 8.38 1.42
CA THR A 47 7.90 8.69 2.62
C THR A 47 6.46 8.26 2.41
N ILE A 48 5.96 7.37 3.27
CA ILE A 48 4.56 6.98 3.29
C ILE A 48 3.91 7.55 4.53
N THR A 49 2.77 8.22 4.38
CA THR A 49 1.99 8.75 5.50
C THR A 49 0.65 8.02 5.57
N LEU A 50 0.43 7.28 6.66
CA LEU A 50 -0.85 6.69 7.03
C LEU A 50 -1.57 7.63 8.00
N LYS A 51 -2.78 8.06 7.65
CA LYS A 51 -3.64 8.86 8.53
C LYS A 51 -4.60 7.97 9.30
N VAL A 52 -4.61 8.11 10.61
CA VAL A 52 -5.45 7.32 11.52
C VAL A 52 -6.57 8.21 12.05
N LEU A 53 -7.80 7.79 11.81
CA LEU A 53 -9.00 8.53 12.19
C LEU A 53 -9.74 7.77 13.29
N ASP A 54 -9.70 8.29 14.51
CA ASP A 54 -10.45 7.70 15.63
C ASP A 54 -11.94 8.05 15.52
N LEU A 55 -12.76 7.05 15.18
CA LEU A 55 -14.22 7.15 15.13
C LEU A 55 -14.88 6.28 16.20
N THR A 56 -14.16 5.85 17.23
CA THR A 56 -14.74 5.09 18.33
C THR A 56 -15.68 5.97 19.18
N THR A 57 -16.73 5.37 19.72
CA THR A 57 -17.71 6.06 20.58
C THR A 57 -17.09 6.49 21.90
N ASN A 58 -16.33 5.59 22.54
CA ASN A 58 -15.75 5.81 23.86
C ASN A 58 -14.30 6.34 23.84
N GLY A 59 -13.76 6.60 22.64
CA GLY A 59 -12.34 6.93 22.47
C GLY A 59 -11.45 5.67 22.46
N ALA A 60 -10.25 5.84 21.91
CA ALA A 60 -9.25 4.79 21.77
C ALA A 60 -8.03 5.10 22.67
N PRO A 61 -8.06 4.82 23.99
CA PRO A 61 -7.02 5.24 24.93
C PRO A 61 -5.61 4.70 24.62
N ASN A 62 -5.51 3.54 23.96
CA ASN A 62 -4.22 2.92 23.58
C ASN A 62 -3.81 3.24 22.13
N LEU A 63 -4.49 4.18 21.47
CA LEU A 63 -4.31 4.44 20.03
C LEU A 63 -2.86 4.79 19.68
N ASN A 64 -2.20 5.63 20.46
CA ASN A 64 -0.81 6.00 20.21
C ASN A 64 0.15 4.79 20.24
N SER A 65 -0.08 3.85 21.15
CA SER A 65 0.71 2.61 21.23
C SER A 65 0.49 1.72 20.01
N LEU A 66 -0.78 1.58 19.59
CA LEU A 66 -1.15 0.82 18.40
C LEU A 66 -0.57 1.43 17.11
N MET A 67 -0.67 2.75 16.96
CA MET A 67 -0.09 3.48 15.83
C MET A 67 1.42 3.34 15.76
N THR A 68 2.12 3.48 16.90
CA THR A 68 3.58 3.33 16.97
C THR A 68 4.00 1.93 16.57
N PHE A 69 3.29 0.91 17.06
CA PHE A 69 3.53 -0.48 16.68
C PHE A 69 3.32 -0.71 15.18
N THR A 70 2.21 -0.22 14.63
CA THR A 70 1.93 -0.31 13.19
C THR A 70 2.99 0.40 12.36
N GLN A 71 3.45 1.59 12.77
CA GLN A 71 4.54 2.31 12.09
C GLN A 71 5.81 1.46 12.04
N GLN A 72 6.20 0.87 13.18
CA GLN A 72 7.39 0.02 13.27
C GLN A 72 7.26 -1.23 12.39
N VAL A 73 6.11 -1.89 12.41
CA VAL A 73 5.85 -3.09 11.59
C VAL A 73 5.96 -2.72 10.12
N ILE A 74 5.24 -1.70 9.65
CA ILE A 74 5.27 -1.30 8.23
C ILE A 74 6.70 -0.94 7.82
N SER A 75 7.40 -0.11 8.61
CA SER A 75 8.78 0.29 8.33
C SER A 75 9.72 -0.91 8.21
N ASN A 76 9.65 -1.84 9.16
CA ASN A 76 10.49 -3.03 9.16
C ASN A 76 10.20 -3.96 7.98
N LYS A 77 8.95 -4.02 7.51
CA LYS A 77 8.55 -4.89 6.41
C LYS A 77 8.86 -4.34 5.04
N LEU A 78 8.84 -3.02 4.87
CA LEU A 78 9.27 -2.37 3.64
C LEU A 78 10.81 -2.23 3.56
N ARG A 79 11.53 -2.45 4.66
CA ARG A 79 13.00 -2.39 4.69
C ARG A 79 13.63 -3.47 3.80
N GLY A 80 14.72 -3.08 3.13
CA GLY A 80 15.53 -3.96 2.29
C GLY A 80 15.03 -4.10 0.86
N GLY A 81 13.92 -3.41 0.50
CA GLY A 81 13.42 -3.41 -0.86
C GLY A 81 12.62 -4.66 -1.23
N GLY A 82 12.64 -5.05 -2.51
CA GLY A 82 11.88 -6.20 -3.02
C GLY A 82 12.36 -6.66 -4.38
N TYR A 83 11.85 -7.80 -4.86
CA TYR A 83 12.22 -8.34 -6.17
C TYR A 83 10.99 -8.84 -6.91
N LYS A 84 10.91 -8.53 -8.21
CA LYS A 84 9.84 -9.00 -9.08
C LYS A 84 10.42 -9.43 -10.42
N SER A 85 10.31 -10.72 -10.74
CA SER A 85 10.67 -11.26 -12.06
C SER A 85 9.53 -11.14 -13.06
N GLY A 86 9.86 -11.05 -14.35
CA GLY A 86 8.88 -11.15 -15.43
C GLY A 86 8.02 -9.90 -15.62
N VAL A 87 8.53 -8.73 -15.22
CA VAL A 87 7.82 -7.46 -15.43
C VAL A 87 7.89 -7.08 -16.91
N SER A 88 6.75 -7.13 -17.58
CA SER A 88 6.62 -6.77 -19.00
C SER A 88 6.62 -5.25 -19.20
N ILE A 89 7.63 -4.75 -19.89
CA ILE A 89 7.78 -3.35 -20.28
C ILE A 89 7.74 -3.27 -21.82
N HIS A 90 7.14 -2.23 -22.38
CA HIS A 90 7.22 -2.00 -23.82
C HIS A 90 8.69 -1.83 -24.27
N LYS A 91 9.04 -2.32 -25.47
CA LYS A 91 10.40 -2.18 -25.99
C LYS A 91 10.68 -0.72 -26.33
N TYR A 92 11.72 -0.13 -25.75
CA TYR A 92 12.15 1.23 -26.09
C TYR A 92 12.93 1.22 -27.42
N ASN A 93 12.57 2.11 -28.35
CA ASN A 93 13.31 2.33 -29.59
C ASN A 93 14.19 3.57 -29.43
N GLU A 94 15.50 3.37 -29.34
CA GLU A 94 16.47 4.46 -29.13
C GLU A 94 16.45 5.50 -30.27
N ASN A 95 16.29 5.05 -31.51
CA ASN A 95 16.26 5.95 -32.68
C ASN A 95 15.02 6.84 -32.69
N GLN A 96 13.88 6.31 -32.27
CA GLN A 96 12.61 7.04 -32.20
C GLN A 96 12.41 7.75 -30.85
N LYS A 97 13.29 7.50 -29.88
CA LYS A 97 13.18 7.93 -28.48
C LYS A 97 11.80 7.62 -27.86
N ALA A 98 11.17 6.53 -28.28
CA ALA A 98 9.79 6.19 -27.94
C ALA A 98 9.61 4.68 -27.68
N PHE A 99 8.61 4.34 -26.88
CA PHE A 99 8.21 2.95 -26.63
C PHE A 99 7.36 2.39 -27.76
N ASN A 100 7.69 1.18 -28.22
CA ASN A 100 6.87 0.44 -29.17
C ASN A 100 5.70 -0.23 -28.43
N LYS A 101 4.47 0.22 -28.70
CA LYS A 101 3.26 -0.30 -28.04
C LYS A 101 2.91 -1.75 -28.40
N ASN A 102 3.48 -2.28 -29.47
CA ASN A 102 3.19 -3.61 -29.99
C ASN A 102 4.30 -4.64 -29.67
N LYS A 103 5.37 -4.22 -28.97
CA LYS A 103 6.49 -5.10 -28.61
C LYS A 103 6.79 -4.95 -27.13
N ILE A 104 6.85 -6.08 -26.42
CA ILE A 104 7.18 -6.14 -25.00
C ILE A 104 8.53 -6.83 -24.79
N TRP A 105 9.17 -6.51 -23.67
CA TRP A 105 10.33 -7.20 -23.14
C TRP A 105 10.11 -7.43 -21.64
N SER A 106 10.41 -8.63 -21.18
CA SER A 106 10.34 -9.00 -19.77
C SER A 106 11.66 -8.68 -19.07
N TYR A 107 11.58 -7.95 -17.96
CA TYR A 107 12.71 -7.67 -17.09
C TYR A 107 12.49 -8.29 -15.70
N SER A 108 13.59 -8.65 -15.06
CA SER A 108 13.62 -8.76 -13.61
C SER A 108 13.85 -7.39 -13.00
N ILE A 109 13.21 -7.12 -11.87
CA ILE A 109 13.30 -5.82 -11.21
C ILE A 109 13.68 -6.02 -9.75
N ARG A 110 14.77 -5.38 -9.36
CA ARG A 110 15.21 -5.26 -7.97
C ARG A 110 14.88 -3.86 -7.47
N TYR A 111 14.05 -3.78 -6.45
CA TYR A 111 13.71 -2.54 -5.76
C TYR A 111 14.63 -2.41 -4.56
N ASN A 112 15.37 -1.31 -4.46
CA ASN A 112 16.30 -0.98 -3.38
C ASN A 112 15.90 0.38 -2.80
N PHE A 113 14.72 0.40 -2.19
CA PHE A 113 14.14 1.62 -1.64
C PHE A 113 14.34 1.71 -0.13
N ASN A 114 14.50 2.95 0.32
CA ASN A 114 14.51 3.30 1.73
C ASN A 114 13.16 3.92 2.09
N PHE A 115 12.47 3.36 3.09
CA PHE A 115 11.14 3.80 3.49
C PHE A 115 11.16 4.50 4.83
N MET A 116 10.57 5.69 4.84
CA MET A 116 10.13 6.39 6.05
C MET A 116 8.61 6.28 6.14
N VAL A 117 8.10 5.66 7.19
CA VAL A 117 6.67 5.53 7.41
C VAL A 117 6.26 6.44 8.56
N ASN A 118 5.25 7.28 8.31
CA ASN A 118 4.64 8.15 9.29
C ASN A 118 3.22 7.67 9.55
N VAL A 119 2.88 7.34 10.78
CA VAL A 119 1.50 7.04 11.20
C VAL A 119 1.03 8.18 12.08
N ILE A 120 0.11 8.99 11.57
CA ILE A 120 -0.35 10.22 12.23
C ILE A 120 -1.83 10.14 12.55
N GLN A 121 -2.21 10.56 13.75
CA GLN A 121 -3.62 10.70 14.11
C GLN A 121 -4.14 11.99 13.51
N ILE A 122 -5.35 11.93 12.97
CA ILE A 122 -6.10 13.11 12.54
C ILE A 122 -7.40 13.21 13.32
N ASN A 123 -7.88 14.43 13.49
CA ASN A 123 -9.11 14.74 14.21
C ASN A 123 -10.20 15.30 13.29
N MET A 124 -9.86 15.66 12.04
CA MET A 124 -10.77 16.24 11.07
C MET A 124 -10.59 15.63 9.68
N LEU A 125 -11.69 15.42 8.95
CA LEU A 125 -11.65 14.91 7.57
C LEU A 125 -10.90 15.83 6.60
N SER A 126 -10.86 17.13 6.86
CA SER A 126 -10.08 18.09 6.07
C SER A 126 -8.58 17.75 6.06
N GLN A 127 -8.09 17.10 7.12
CA GLN A 127 -6.72 16.63 7.21
C GLN A 127 -6.46 15.43 6.30
N LEU A 128 -7.45 14.83 5.63
CA LEU A 128 -7.25 13.77 4.64
C LEU A 128 -6.81 14.27 3.25
N LYS A 129 -6.87 15.59 3.01
CA LYS A 129 -6.49 16.17 1.71
C LYS A 129 -5.11 15.67 1.27
N GLY A 130 -5.03 15.18 0.02
CA GLY A 130 -3.77 14.70 -0.55
C GLY A 130 -3.26 13.37 0.04
N ASN A 131 -4.10 12.60 0.74
CA ASN A 131 -3.70 11.34 1.35
C ASN A 131 -4.79 10.28 1.21
N ASP A 132 -4.48 9.20 0.52
CA ASP A 132 -5.37 8.06 0.23
C ASP A 132 -5.25 6.93 1.26
N PHE A 133 -4.16 6.93 2.04
CA PHE A 133 -3.88 5.93 3.06
C PHE A 133 -4.52 6.32 4.39
N VAL A 134 -5.73 5.81 4.61
CA VAL A 134 -6.52 6.09 5.80
C VAL A 134 -6.85 4.79 6.51
N LEU A 135 -6.59 4.76 7.81
CA LEU A 135 -7.06 3.72 8.72
C LEU A 135 -8.11 4.31 9.66
N ALA A 136 -9.37 3.98 9.45
CA ALA A 136 -10.46 4.34 10.34
C ALA A 136 -10.52 3.37 11.53
N VAL A 137 -10.44 3.90 12.74
CA VAL A 137 -10.59 3.11 13.96
C VAL A 137 -12.04 3.19 14.41
N VAL A 138 -12.73 2.06 14.44
CA VAL A 138 -14.18 1.98 14.61
C VAL A 138 -14.54 1.11 15.82
N ASP A 139 -15.78 1.21 16.30
CA ASP A 139 -16.22 0.44 17.46
C ASP A 139 -16.29 -1.05 17.11
N THR A 140 -16.94 -1.39 16.00
CA THR A 140 -17.07 -2.77 15.53
C THR A 140 -17.21 -2.83 14.01
N ILE A 141 -16.75 -3.94 13.44
CA ILE A 141 -17.03 -4.33 12.06
C ILE A 141 -17.94 -5.57 12.12
N GLY A 142 -19.09 -5.51 11.44
CA GLY A 142 -20.06 -6.61 11.42
C GLY A 142 -19.96 -7.51 10.19
N HIS A 143 -19.02 -7.25 9.29
CA HIS A 143 -18.80 -8.07 8.11
C HIS A 143 -18.38 -9.50 8.49
N GLN A 144 -19.00 -10.45 7.82
CA GLN A 144 -18.67 -11.87 7.91
C GLN A 144 -18.43 -12.42 6.51
N PHE A 145 -17.51 -13.36 6.41
CA PHE A 145 -17.19 -14.06 5.17
C PHE A 145 -17.05 -15.55 5.44
N THR A 146 -17.25 -16.36 4.40
CA THR A 146 -17.01 -17.79 4.45
C THR A 146 -15.60 -18.06 3.94
N ASP A 147 -14.77 -18.74 4.74
CA ASP A 147 -13.43 -19.13 4.30
C ASP A 147 -13.46 -20.30 3.31
N GLN A 148 -12.31 -20.63 2.69
CA GLN A 148 -12.18 -21.78 1.79
C GLN A 148 -12.55 -23.14 2.41
N TYR A 149 -12.69 -23.22 3.74
CA TYR A 149 -13.10 -24.43 4.47
C TYR A 149 -14.60 -24.42 4.81
N GLY A 150 -15.36 -23.42 4.36
CA GLY A 150 -16.79 -23.31 4.59
C GLY A 150 -17.17 -22.73 5.96
N GLN A 151 -16.22 -22.21 6.74
CA GLN A 151 -16.47 -21.64 8.06
C GLN A 151 -16.78 -20.15 7.97
N ILE A 152 -17.75 -19.68 8.76
CA ILE A 152 -18.08 -18.26 8.86
C ILE A 152 -17.07 -17.59 9.79
N GLN A 153 -16.36 -16.60 9.27
CA GLN A 153 -15.36 -15.80 9.98
C GLN A 153 -15.84 -14.35 10.15
N GLY A 154 -15.47 -13.74 11.26
CA GLY A 154 -15.67 -12.30 11.49
C GLY A 154 -14.48 -11.48 11.00
N SER A 155 -14.72 -10.21 10.65
CA SER A 155 -13.67 -9.30 10.20
C SER A 155 -13.14 -8.42 11.34
N ALA A 156 -11.84 -8.50 11.62
CA ALA A 156 -11.17 -7.61 12.58
C ALA A 156 -10.78 -6.26 11.96
N GLY A 157 -10.50 -6.27 10.66
CA GLY A 157 -10.32 -5.11 9.81
C GLY A 157 -10.94 -5.35 8.43
N LEU A 158 -11.00 -4.29 7.63
CA LEU A 158 -11.55 -4.31 6.28
C LEU A 158 -10.87 -3.27 5.40
N THR A 159 -10.80 -3.58 4.12
CA THR A 159 -10.37 -2.69 3.05
C THR A 159 -11.19 -2.96 1.78
N GLN A 160 -11.14 -2.05 0.81
CA GLN A 160 -11.64 -2.29 -0.56
C GLN A 160 -10.51 -2.55 -1.56
N GLY A 161 -9.33 -2.87 -1.05
CA GLY A 161 -8.13 -3.15 -1.84
C GLY A 161 -7.32 -1.90 -2.16
N ALA A 162 -6.51 -1.99 -3.21
CA ALA A 162 -5.58 -0.96 -3.67
C ALA A 162 -6.11 0.48 -3.60
N GLY A 163 -5.45 1.33 -2.81
CA GLY A 163 -5.73 2.77 -2.71
C GLY A 163 -7.09 3.14 -2.11
N TRP A 164 -7.80 2.19 -1.52
CA TRP A 164 -9.00 2.46 -0.73
C TRP A 164 -8.65 2.64 0.76
N PRO A 165 -9.48 3.39 1.51
CA PRO A 165 -9.39 3.41 2.96
C PRO A 165 -9.57 2.01 3.55
N ALA A 166 -8.94 1.80 4.69
CA ALA A 166 -9.17 0.63 5.52
C ALA A 166 -9.82 1.02 6.86
N ALA A 167 -10.41 0.04 7.54
CA ALA A 167 -10.93 0.17 8.89
C ALA A 167 -10.45 -0.97 9.77
N VAL A 168 -10.34 -0.70 11.06
CA VAL A 168 -10.05 -1.72 12.06
C VAL A 168 -10.94 -1.52 13.30
N SER A 169 -11.49 -2.62 13.81
CA SER A 169 -12.19 -2.63 15.09
C SER A 169 -11.17 -2.38 16.21
N TYR A 170 -11.41 -1.35 17.03
CA TYR A 170 -10.46 -0.97 18.10
C TYR A 170 -10.17 -2.12 19.07
N ASN A 171 -11.20 -2.84 19.51
CA ASN A 171 -11.02 -3.96 20.46
C ASN A 171 -10.27 -5.13 19.82
N SER A 172 -10.48 -5.38 18.53
CA SER A 172 -9.74 -6.42 17.80
C SER A 172 -8.28 -6.02 17.63
N TRP A 173 -8.01 -4.76 17.27
CA TRP A 173 -6.65 -4.23 17.14
C TRP A 173 -5.89 -4.22 18.46
N LEU A 174 -6.59 -3.97 19.57
CA LEU A 174 -5.99 -4.05 20.91
C LEU A 174 -5.55 -5.47 21.26
N ARG A 175 -6.35 -6.48 20.90
CA ARG A 175 -6.03 -7.90 21.12
C ARG A 175 -4.89 -8.37 20.21
N ASN A 176 -4.89 -7.93 18.95
CA ASN A 176 -3.84 -8.23 17.99
C ASN A 176 -3.40 -6.96 17.25
N LYS A 177 -2.22 -6.46 17.63
CA LYS A 177 -1.68 -5.19 17.14
C LYS A 177 -1.30 -5.23 15.65
N TYR A 178 -1.17 -6.42 15.05
CA TYR A 178 -0.79 -6.58 13.64
C TYR A 178 -1.91 -6.21 12.67
N PHE A 179 -3.17 -6.17 13.09
CA PHE A 179 -4.29 -5.84 12.20
C PHE A 179 -4.12 -4.46 11.54
N GLY A 180 -3.65 -3.44 12.25
CA GLY A 180 -3.42 -2.13 11.64
C GLY A 180 -2.40 -2.15 10.49
N ALA A 181 -1.37 -3.01 10.56
CA ALA A 181 -0.39 -3.16 9.48
C ALA A 181 -0.92 -4.05 8.34
N HIS A 182 -1.65 -5.11 8.67
CA HIS A 182 -2.31 -5.99 7.70
C HIS A 182 -3.28 -5.20 6.81
N GLU A 183 -4.18 -4.43 7.43
CA GLU A 183 -5.12 -3.56 6.71
C GLU A 183 -4.44 -2.52 5.84
N PHE A 184 -3.35 -1.92 6.35
CA PHE A 184 -2.55 -1.01 5.56
C PHE A 184 -1.95 -1.70 4.32
N PHE A 185 -1.45 -2.92 4.43
CA PHE A 185 -0.86 -3.60 3.28
C PHE A 185 -1.86 -4.00 2.20
N HIS A 186 -3.12 -4.23 2.55
CA HIS A 186 -4.16 -4.33 1.53
C HIS A 186 -4.36 -3.04 0.73
N THR A 187 -4.17 -1.87 1.34
CA THR A 187 -4.21 -0.60 0.60
C THR A 187 -3.06 -0.46 -0.40
N LEU A 188 -2.00 -1.25 -0.24
CA LEU A 188 -0.88 -1.41 -1.16
C LEU A 188 -1.03 -2.63 -2.10
N ASP A 189 -2.27 -3.12 -2.28
CA ASP A 189 -2.63 -4.20 -3.21
C ASP A 189 -2.09 -5.59 -2.83
N LEU A 190 -1.74 -5.83 -1.56
CA LEU A 190 -1.52 -7.19 -1.09
C LEU A 190 -2.83 -7.88 -0.78
N ASN A 191 -3.02 -9.08 -1.34
CA ASN A 191 -4.19 -9.91 -1.06
C ASN A 191 -3.98 -10.80 0.16
N ASP A 192 -5.09 -11.26 0.72
CA ASP A 192 -5.10 -12.28 1.75
C ASP A 192 -4.44 -13.58 1.28
N ILE A 193 -3.80 -14.26 2.23
CA ILE A 193 -3.21 -15.58 2.05
C ILE A 193 -4.06 -16.57 2.83
N GLU A 194 -4.72 -17.49 2.13
CA GLU A 194 -5.54 -18.52 2.77
C GLU A 194 -4.77 -19.81 3.09
N ASP A 195 -3.58 -19.99 2.49
CA ASP A 195 -2.74 -21.18 2.66
C ASP A 195 -2.28 -21.37 4.11
N GLY A 196 -2.76 -22.43 4.76
CA GLY A 196 -2.44 -22.75 6.16
C GLY A 196 -0.96 -22.97 6.43
N ASN A 197 -0.14 -23.30 5.43
CA ASN A 197 1.32 -23.43 5.58
C ASN A 197 2.01 -22.06 5.70
N LYS A 198 1.28 -20.98 5.44
CA LYS A 198 1.74 -19.60 5.47
C LYS A 198 1.14 -18.79 6.63
N LYS A 199 0.67 -19.47 7.69
CA LYS A 199 0.17 -18.86 8.94
C LYS A 199 1.14 -17.86 9.58
N ASN A 200 2.44 -18.00 9.32
CA ASN A 200 3.45 -17.07 9.79
C ASN A 200 3.58 -15.79 8.94
N ARG A 201 2.84 -15.66 7.83
CA ARG A 201 2.82 -14.48 6.97
C ARG A 201 1.86 -13.43 7.52
N LEU A 202 2.26 -12.16 7.43
CA LEU A 202 1.43 -11.06 7.91
C LEU A 202 0.08 -10.99 7.19
N MET A 203 0.04 -11.32 5.90
CA MET A 203 -1.20 -11.31 5.10
C MET A 203 -2.05 -12.58 5.26
N TYR A 204 -1.76 -13.45 6.23
CA TYR A 204 -2.64 -14.58 6.53
C TYR A 204 -3.94 -14.13 7.19
N HIS A 205 -5.08 -14.50 6.63
CA HIS A 205 -6.37 -13.86 6.95
C HIS A 205 -7.24 -14.59 7.98
N LEU A 206 -6.88 -15.82 8.39
CA LEU A 206 -7.69 -16.65 9.29
C LEU A 206 -7.12 -16.67 10.72
N SER A 207 -8.02 -16.71 11.72
CA SER A 207 -7.70 -16.89 13.15
C SER A 207 -6.80 -15.79 13.76
N ASP A 208 -6.35 -15.97 15.02
CA ASP A 208 -5.38 -15.11 15.70
C ASP A 208 -4.04 -15.11 14.94
N ASN A 209 -3.99 -14.30 13.88
CA ASN A 209 -2.85 -14.15 12.99
C ASN A 209 -1.65 -13.61 13.79
N SER A 210 -0.77 -14.52 14.20
CA SER A 210 0.57 -14.23 14.72
C SER A 210 1.61 -14.18 13.61
N GLY A 211 1.17 -14.08 12.36
CA GLY A 211 2.03 -13.94 11.21
C GLY A 211 2.79 -12.63 11.23
N HIS A 212 4.12 -12.73 11.09
CA HIS A 212 5.02 -11.60 11.21
C HIS A 212 5.98 -11.52 10.03
N VAL A 213 5.79 -12.26 8.94
CA VAL A 213 6.73 -12.29 7.81
C VAL A 213 6.07 -11.78 6.53
N ILE A 214 6.83 -11.07 5.69
CA ILE A 214 6.45 -10.74 4.30
C ILE A 214 7.55 -11.29 3.40
N SER A 215 7.19 -12.06 2.37
CA SER A 215 8.14 -12.61 1.39
C SER A 215 8.71 -11.54 0.47
N ASP A 216 9.83 -11.82 -0.18
CA ASP A 216 10.41 -10.93 -1.19
C ASP A 216 9.48 -10.73 -2.40
N ALA A 217 8.64 -11.74 -2.72
CA ALA A 217 7.63 -11.63 -3.76
C ALA A 217 6.51 -10.65 -3.37
N GLU A 218 5.95 -10.79 -2.15
CA GLU A 218 4.98 -9.82 -1.61
C GLU A 218 5.58 -8.41 -1.53
N LYS A 219 6.85 -8.28 -1.15
CA LYS A 219 7.54 -6.98 -1.23
C LYS A 219 7.62 -6.48 -2.67
N GLY A 220 8.01 -7.34 -3.61
CA GLY A 220 8.03 -7.00 -5.04
C GLY A 220 6.68 -6.50 -5.56
N ASP A 221 5.58 -7.11 -5.13
CA ASP A 221 4.21 -6.71 -5.47
C ASP A 221 3.86 -5.33 -4.89
N MET A 222 4.13 -5.10 -3.60
CA MET A 222 3.95 -3.78 -2.98
C MET A 222 4.80 -2.70 -3.68
N MET A 223 6.05 -3.00 -3.99
CA MET A 223 6.93 -2.04 -4.66
C MET A 223 6.42 -1.73 -6.06
N GLN A 224 5.91 -2.74 -6.78
CA GLN A 224 5.29 -2.56 -8.09
C GLN A 224 4.04 -1.67 -8.00
N TYR A 225 3.22 -1.84 -6.97
CA TYR A 225 2.07 -0.96 -6.69
C TYR A 225 2.52 0.48 -6.37
N ILE A 226 3.50 0.64 -5.48
CA ILE A 226 4.03 1.95 -5.05
C ILE A 226 4.60 2.73 -6.23
N VAL A 227 5.28 2.06 -7.17
CA VAL A 227 5.76 2.69 -8.41
C VAL A 227 4.74 2.66 -9.55
N GLY A 228 3.52 2.16 -9.29
CA GLY A 228 2.36 2.19 -10.20
C GLY A 228 2.52 1.39 -11.49
N ASN A 229 3.46 0.46 -11.58
CA ASN A 229 4.00 -0.13 -12.81
C ASN A 229 4.88 0.83 -13.63
N ILE A 230 6.15 0.45 -13.78
CA ILE A 230 7.15 1.11 -14.65
C ILE A 230 6.66 1.28 -16.10
N ASN A 231 5.85 0.35 -16.60
CA ASN A 231 5.21 0.45 -17.91
C ASN A 231 4.23 1.63 -18.01
N ASP A 232 3.61 2.03 -16.91
CA ASP A 232 2.67 3.16 -16.85
C ASP A 232 3.38 4.48 -16.57
N MET A 233 4.47 4.47 -15.79
CA MET A 233 5.43 5.59 -15.71
C MET A 233 5.98 5.96 -17.10
N ALA A 234 6.05 4.99 -18.00
CA ALA A 234 6.44 5.20 -19.38
C ALA A 234 5.36 5.86 -20.25
N LYS A 235 4.10 5.92 -19.81
CA LYS A 235 2.95 6.31 -20.66
C LYS A 235 2.24 7.60 -20.24
N LYS A 236 2.38 8.07 -19.00
CA LYS A 236 1.61 9.24 -18.47
C LYS A 236 2.46 10.18 -17.61
N GLU A 237 1.97 11.39 -17.37
CA GLU A 237 2.42 12.20 -16.25
C GLU A 237 2.04 11.48 -14.96
N TYR A 238 3.05 11.16 -14.17
CA TYR A 238 2.88 10.39 -12.95
C TYR A 238 2.30 11.30 -11.89
N SER A 239 0.97 11.31 -11.78
CA SER A 239 0.27 11.94 -10.69
C SER A 239 -1.11 11.29 -10.58
N ASN A 240 -1.34 10.50 -9.53
CA ASN A 240 -2.67 9.97 -9.25
C ASN A 240 -3.49 11.05 -8.52
N ILE A 241 -3.75 12.18 -9.19
CA ILE A 241 -4.33 13.40 -8.58
C ILE A 241 -5.84 13.29 -8.28
N ASN A 242 -6.48 12.13 -8.49
CA ASN A 242 -7.90 12.02 -8.13
C ASN A 242 -8.11 11.68 -6.64
N LEU A 243 -7.77 12.68 -5.82
CA LEU A 243 -7.71 12.75 -4.36
C LEU A 243 -9.09 12.94 -3.72
N ASN A 244 -10.06 12.09 -4.03
CA ASN A 244 -11.37 12.14 -3.36
C ASN A 244 -11.45 11.15 -2.18
N THR A 245 -10.41 11.11 -1.35
CA THR A 245 -10.30 10.19 -0.23
C THR A 245 -11.45 10.37 0.77
N VAL A 246 -11.89 11.61 1.02
CA VAL A 246 -13.04 11.87 1.91
C VAL A 246 -14.30 11.18 1.40
N SER A 247 -14.60 11.27 0.10
CA SER A 247 -15.73 10.55 -0.48
C SER A 247 -15.54 9.05 -0.40
N ARG A 248 -14.33 8.53 -0.64
CA ARG A 248 -14.05 7.08 -0.51
C ARG A 248 -14.28 6.59 0.91
N VAL A 249 -13.79 7.31 1.92
CA VAL A 249 -14.02 6.98 3.34
C VAL A 249 -15.51 7.00 3.64
N ARG A 250 -16.25 8.00 3.15
CA ARG A 250 -17.70 8.08 3.35
C ARG A 250 -18.44 6.90 2.70
N ILE A 251 -18.12 6.54 1.47
CA ILE A 251 -18.71 5.39 0.78
C ILE A 251 -18.38 4.10 1.53
N PHE A 252 -17.12 3.93 1.90
CA PHE A 252 -16.61 2.74 2.58
C PHE A 252 -17.27 2.52 3.94
N LEU A 253 -17.27 3.52 4.82
CA LEU A 253 -17.83 3.42 6.17
C LEU A 253 -19.35 3.28 6.19
N ASN A 254 -20.05 3.72 5.15
CA ASN A 254 -21.51 3.62 5.06
C ASN A 254 -22.00 2.44 4.21
N LYS A 255 -21.10 1.58 3.73
CA LYS A 255 -21.51 0.40 2.95
C LYS A 255 -22.20 -0.61 3.88
N SER A 256 -23.47 -0.86 3.62
CA SER A 256 -24.33 -1.70 4.48
C SER A 256 -23.77 -3.10 4.73
N ILE A 257 -23.16 -3.72 3.72
CA ILE A 257 -22.58 -5.07 3.80
C ILE A 257 -21.45 -5.21 4.82
N TYR A 258 -20.83 -4.10 5.24
CA TYR A 258 -19.75 -4.12 6.23
C TYR A 258 -20.24 -3.94 7.67
N ALA A 259 -21.48 -3.44 7.84
CA ALA A 259 -22.10 -3.20 9.13
C ALA A 259 -21.17 -2.49 10.14
N ILE A 260 -20.40 -1.49 9.67
CA ILE A 260 -19.41 -0.76 10.49
C ILE A 260 -20.15 0.15 11.47
N LYS A 261 -19.86 -0.01 12.77
CA LYS A 261 -20.36 0.87 13.84
C LYS A 261 -19.27 1.83 14.26
N TYR A 262 -19.58 3.12 14.23
CA TYR A 262 -18.67 4.20 14.56
C TYR A 262 -19.46 5.44 15.02
N ASN A 263 -18.78 6.33 15.73
CA ASN A 263 -19.32 7.61 16.15
C ASN A 263 -19.47 8.56 14.96
N LYS A 264 -20.70 8.66 14.44
CA LYS A 264 -21.02 9.56 13.33
C LYS A 264 -20.77 11.03 13.64
N ALA A 265 -20.80 11.46 14.91
CA ALA A 265 -20.52 12.86 15.26
C ALA A 265 -19.04 13.21 15.07
N LYS A 266 -18.11 12.27 15.36
CA LYS A 266 -16.68 12.43 15.04
C LYS A 266 -16.39 12.41 13.53
N PHE A 267 -17.33 11.91 12.72
CA PHE A 267 -17.19 11.80 11.27
C PHE A 267 -17.86 12.95 10.49
N ARG A 268 -18.48 13.92 11.17
CA ARG A 268 -19.12 15.08 10.54
C ARG A 268 -18.12 16.17 10.21
#